data_AF-A4CJI8-F1
#
_entry.id   AF-A4CJI8-F1
#
_cell.length_a   1.000
_cell.length_b   1.000
_cell.length_c   1.000
_cell.angle_alpha   90.00
_cell.angle_beta   90.00
_cell.angle_gamma   90.00
#
_symmetry.space_group_name_H-M   'P 1'
#
loop_
_entity.id
_entity.type
_entity.pdbx_description
1 polymer ?
#
loop_
_entity_poly.entity_id
_entity_poly.type
_entity_poly.pdbx_seq_one_letter_code
_entity_poly.pdbx_strand_id
1 'polypeptide(L)' 'MGLNLGAGANFIIGGSVIPFAELKYVIIDEGQLVLMGGVKFNI' A
#
# COMPACT_ATOMS: atom_id res chain seq x y z
N MET A 1 20.90 -4.09 6.60
CA MET A 1 20.02 -4.86 5.69
C MET A 1 18.63 -4.85 6.30
N GLY A 2 17.58 -4.43 5.59
CA GLY A 2 16.23 -4.29 6.14
C GLY A 2 15.21 -5.19 5.43
N LEU A 3 14.19 -5.65 6.16
CA LEU A 3 13.08 -6.44 5.63
C LEU A 3 11.84 -5.55 5.43
N ASN A 4 11.30 -5.53 4.21
CA ASN A 4 10.08 -4.78 3.89
C ASN A 4 8.88 -5.72 3.93
N LEU A 5 7.94 -5.48 4.83
CA LEU A 5 6.66 -6.18 4.92
C LEU A 5 5.54 -5.22 4.54
N GLY A 6 4.64 -5.63 3.66
CA GLY A 6 3.53 -4.81 3.20
C GLY A 6 2.23 -5.61 3.18
N ALA A 7 1.15 -4.97 3.59
CA ALA A 7 -0.22 -5.47 3.46
C ALA A 7 -1.12 -4.35 2.98
N GLY A 8 -2.07 -4.66 2.09
CA GLY A 8 -2.97 -3.65 1.55
C GLY A 8 -4.18 -4.26 0.88
N ALA A 9 -5.13 -3.40 0.56
CA ALA A 9 -6.37 -3.77 -0.12
C ALA A 9 -6.59 -2.88 -1.35
N ASN A 10 -7.03 -3.50 -2.45
CA ASN A 10 -7.60 -2.79 -3.59
C ASN A 10 -9.12 -2.88 -3.49
N PHE A 11 -9.79 -1.76 -3.70
CA PHE A 11 -11.24 -1.66 -3.65
C PHE A 11 -11.78 -1.73 -5.09
N ILE A 12 -12.27 -2.90 -5.50
CA ILE A 12 -12.88 -3.07 -6.82
C ILE A 12 -14.31 -2.55 -6.76
N ILE A 13 -14.50 -1.27 -7.13
CA ILE A 13 -15.79 -0.58 -7.11
C ILE A 13 -16.49 -0.53 -8.48
N GLY A 14 -15.91 -1.21 -9.48
CA GLY A 14 -16.37 -1.18 -10.88
C GLY A 14 -15.84 0.04 -11.65
N GLY A 15 -15.82 -0.06 -12.98
CA GLY A 15 -15.27 0.97 -13.86
C GLY A 15 -13.74 0.98 -13.96
N SER A 16 -13.16 2.11 -14.38
CA SER A 16 -11.71 2.29 -14.59
C SER A 16 -10.96 2.76 -13.34
N VAL A 17 -11.63 2.92 -12.20
CA VAL A 17 -11.05 3.51 -10.99
C VAL A 17 -10.95 2.45 -9.90
N ILE A 18 -9.73 2.23 -9.39
CA ILE A 18 -9.45 1.25 -8.33
C ILE A 18 -8.76 1.99 -7.18
N PRO A 19 -9.52 2.42 -6.15
CA PRO A 19 -8.95 2.93 -4.92
C PRO A 19 -8.11 1.85 -4.22
N PHE A 20 -7.06 2.25 -3.52
CA PHE A 20 -6.25 1.33 -2.73
C PHE A 20 -5.75 1.99 -1.45
N ALA A 21 -5.51 1.14 -0.44
CA ALA A 21 -4.84 1.51 0.80
C ALA A 21 -3.80 0.44 1.14
N GLU A 22 -2.60 0.87 1.52
CA GLU A 22 -1.45 0.03 1.82
C GLU A 22 -0.78 0.46 3.13
N LEU A 23 -0.37 -0.53 3.90
CA LEU A 23 0.48 -0.39 5.08
C LEU A 23 1.80 -1.12 4.81
N LYS A 24 2.91 -0.42 5.03
CA LYS A 24 4.25 -0.99 4.91
C LYS A 24 5.01 -0.79 6.22
N TYR A 25 5.67 -1.84 6.66
CA TYR A 25 6.61 -1.82 7.79
C TYR A 25 8.00 -2.26 7.31
N VAL A 26 9.01 -1.46 7.61
CA VAL A 26 10.41 -1.78 7.35
C VAL A 26 11.07 -2.15 8.67
N ILE A 27 11.53 -3.40 8.78
CA ILE A 27 12.28 -3.90 9.94
C ILE A 27 13.74 -3.45 9.75
N ILE A 28 14.11 -2.39 10.46
CA ILE A 28 15.44 -1.77 10.60
C ILE A 28 15.59 -1.29 12.06
N ASP A 29 16.76 -0.78 12.45
CA ASP A 29 17.08 -0.44 13.85
C ASP A 29 16.09 0.54 14.52
N GLU A 30 15.61 1.55 13.78
CA GLU A 30 14.59 2.49 14.30
C GLU A 30 13.15 2.12 13.85
N GLY A 31 13.00 1.10 13.01
CA GLY A 31 11.75 0.75 12.34
C GLY A 31 11.23 1.86 11.42
N GLN A 32 10.39 1.51 10.44
CA GLN A 32 9.67 2.53 9.67
C GLN A 32 8.26 2.04 9.34
N LEU A 33 7.25 2.79 9.77
CA LEU A 33 5.85 2.56 9.42
C LEU A 33 5.40 3.57 8.36
N VAL A 34 4.83 3.07 7.27
CA VAL A 34 4.31 3.90 6.17
C VAL A 34 2.87 3.52 5.90
N LEU A 35 1.98 4.51 5.94
CA LEU A 35 0.60 4.42 5.48
C LEU A 35 0.52 5.10 4.11
N MET A 36 -0.04 4.41 3.12
CA MET A 36 -0.19 4.92 1.77
C MET A 36 -1.62 4.64 1.29
N GLY A 37 -2.13 5.53 0.46
CA GLY A 37 -3.42 5.35 -0.18
C GLY A 37 -3.48 6.17 -1.46
N GLY A 38 -4.34 5.75 -2.38
CA GLY A 38 -4.47 6.42 -3.66
C GLY A 38 -5.49 5.79 -4.57
N VAL A 39 -5.44 6.19 -5.84
CA VAL A 39 -6.34 5.74 -6.88
C VAL A 39 -5.50 5.25 -8.06
N LYS A 40 -5.78 4.02 -8.52
CA LYS A 40 -5.24 3.46 -9.76
C LYS A 40 -6.29 3.66 -10.86
N PHE A 41 -5.85 4.05 -12.05
CA PHE A 41 -6.71 4.15 -13.23
C PHE A 41 -6.36 2.98 -14.17
N ASN A 42 -7.34 2.16 -14.50
CA ASN A 42 -7.25 1.14 -15.54
C ASN A 42 -7.69 1.78 -16.85
N ILE A 43 -6.72 2.26 -17.63
CA ILE A 43 -6.90 2.97 -18.90
C ILE A 43 -6.53 2.03 -20.05
#